data_AF-A0A370K9H3-F1
#
_entry.id   AF-A0A370K9H3-F1
#
_cell.length_a   1.000
_cell.length_b   1.000
_cell.length_c   1.000
_cell.angle_alpha   90.00
_cell.angle_beta   90.00
_cell.angle_gamma   90.00
#
_symmetry.space_group_name_H-M   'P 1'
#
loop_
_entity.id
_entity.type
_entity.pdbx_description
1 polymer ?
#
loop_
_entity_poly.entity_id
_entity_poly.type
_entity_poly.pdbx_seq_one_letter_code
_entity_poly.pdbx_strand_id
1 'polypeptide(L)'
;MRKLVELDQVTMVTKEFDEAKIERSALALKEYLLGLTPKEDALKMKELVLPIVEQALSRTLELPFDNRKKPFRYESGEGLLPAEYSKLASPFFVAISGMSGLGSNLIDPIHKDGKIYVWMEFEDAASRI
;
A
#
# COMPACT_ATOMS: atom_id res chain seq x y z
N MET A 1 10.18 -13.29 3.30
CA MET A 1 9.67 -14.40 4.13
C MET A 1 8.30 -14.81 3.62
N ARG A 2 8.14 -16.07 3.21
CA ARG A 2 6.86 -16.59 2.72
C ARG A 2 5.97 -17.01 3.89
N LYS A 3 4.72 -16.54 3.89
CA LYS A 3 3.73 -16.84 4.94
C LYS A 3 2.36 -17.15 4.35
N LEU A 4 1.61 -18.05 5.01
CA LEU A 4 0.21 -18.30 4.70
C LEU A 4 -0.65 -17.31 5.50
N VAL A 5 -1.40 -16.46 4.80
CA VAL A 5 -2.18 -15.37 5.40
C VAL A 5 -3.66 -15.62 5.18
N GLU A 6 -4.45 -15.42 6.23
CA GLU A 6 -5.92 -15.49 6.17
C GLU A 6 -6.48 -14.29 5.42
N LEU A 7 -7.43 -14.54 4.52
CA LEU A 7 -8.23 -13.49 3.89
C LEU A 7 -9.53 -13.27 4.67
N ASP A 8 -9.97 -12.03 4.70
CA ASP A 8 -11.34 -11.71 5.06
C ASP A 8 -12.30 -12.26 4.01
N GLN A 9 -13.32 -13.01 4.44
CA GLN A 9 -14.19 -13.75 3.52
C GLN A 9 -15.15 -12.85 2.73
N VAL A 10 -15.38 -11.62 3.20
CA VAL A 10 -16.32 -10.68 2.57
C VAL A 10 -15.57 -9.81 1.58
N THR A 11 -14.45 -9.24 2.02
CA THR A 11 -13.67 -8.28 1.23
C THR A 11 -12.57 -8.92 0.41
N MET A 12 -12.20 -10.17 0.71
CA MET A 12 -11.07 -10.90 0.14
C MET A 12 -9.71 -10.21 0.38
N VAL A 13 -9.65 -9.28 1.34
CA VAL A 13 -8.44 -8.56 1.73
C VAL A 13 -7.67 -9.35 2.79
N THR A 14 -6.35 -9.22 2.80
CA THR A 14 -5.50 -9.91 3.77
C THR A 14 -5.74 -9.39 5.19
N LYS A 15 -5.80 -10.28 6.17
CA LYS A 15 -5.90 -9.90 7.59
C LYS A 15 -4.56 -9.50 8.21
N GLU A 16 -3.47 -9.77 7.51
CA GLU A 16 -2.12 -9.41 7.91
C GLU A 16 -1.47 -8.52 6.85
N PHE A 17 -0.62 -7.59 7.31
CA PHE A 17 0.01 -6.58 6.49
C PHE A 17 1.53 -6.63 6.67
N ASP A 18 2.25 -6.43 5.57
CA ASP A 18 3.70 -6.35 5.59
C ASP A 18 4.13 -4.95 6.08
N GLU A 19 4.29 -4.83 7.40
CA GLU A 19 4.68 -3.56 8.04
C GLU A 19 6.00 -3.01 7.51
N ALA A 20 6.98 -3.89 7.23
CA ALA A 20 8.28 -3.47 6.71
C ALA A 20 8.15 -2.84 5.32
N LYS A 21 7.35 -3.45 4.44
CA LYS A 21 7.02 -2.88 3.13
C LYS A 21 6.23 -1.58 3.22
N ILE A 22 5.27 -1.50 4.14
CA ILE A 22 4.51 -0.26 4.40
C ILE A 22 5.48 0.85 4.82
N GLU A 23 6.33 0.59 5.80
CA GLU A 23 7.32 1.55 6.30
C GLU A 23 8.28 2.01 5.19
N ARG A 24 8.90 1.09 4.45
CA ARG A 24 9.84 1.39 3.37
C ARG A 24 9.20 2.21 2.26
N SER A 25 8.01 1.83 1.80
CA SER A 25 7.31 2.54 0.73
C SER A 25 6.76 3.90 1.21
N ALA A 26 6.32 4.01 2.46
CA ALA A 26 5.89 5.24 3.08
C ALA A 26 7.06 6.24 3.21
N LEU A 27 8.24 5.79 3.66
CA LEU A 27 9.43 6.63 3.75
C LEU A 27 9.85 7.18 2.39
N ALA A 28 9.93 6.32 1.36
CA ALA A 28 10.29 6.74 0.01
C ALA A 28 9.28 7.76 -0.57
N LEU A 29 7.98 7.53 -0.34
CA LEU A 29 6.94 8.46 -0.77
C LEU A 29 7.00 9.79 0.02
N LYS A 30 7.25 9.73 1.34
CA LYS A 30 7.43 10.93 2.18
C LYS A 30 8.59 11.78 1.69
N GLU A 31 9.74 11.17 1.41
CA GLU A 31 10.92 11.88 0.92
C GLU A 31 10.64 12.60 -0.40
N TYR A 32 10.04 11.89 -1.36
CA TYR A 32 9.61 12.49 -2.64
C TYR A 32 8.66 13.66 -2.41
N LEU A 33 7.61 13.47 -1.61
CA LEU A 33 6.62 14.51 -1.35
C LEU A 33 7.26 15.75 -0.73
N LEU A 34 8.14 15.59 0.26
CA LEU A 34 8.83 16.72 0.91
C LEU A 34 9.77 17.47 -0.04
N GLY A 35 10.35 16.78 -1.02
CA GLY A 35 11.24 17.36 -2.03
C GLY A 35 10.56 18.19 -3.11
N LEU A 36 9.23 18.09 -3.29
CA LEU A 36 8.53 18.84 -4.33
C LEU A 36 8.61 20.35 -4.13
N THR A 37 8.92 21.10 -5.18
CA THR A 37 8.74 22.56 -5.21
C THR A 37 7.26 22.93 -5.37
N PRO A 38 6.83 24.18 -5.07
CA PRO A 38 5.43 24.59 -5.29
C PRO A 38 4.95 24.43 -6.74
N LYS A 39 5.86 24.52 -7.72
CA LYS A 39 5.55 24.30 -9.14
C LYS A 39 5.28 22.83 -9.44
N GLU A 40 6.04 21.93 -8.84
CA GLU A 40 5.90 20.48 -9.02
C GLU A 40 4.69 19.93 -8.23
N ASP A 41 4.36 20.55 -7.10
CA ASP A 41 3.20 20.22 -6.26
C ASP A 41 1.90 20.91 -6.72
N ALA A 42 1.73 21.11 -8.03
CA ALA A 42 0.56 21.82 -8.59
C ALA A 42 -0.79 21.14 -8.26
N LEU A 43 -0.76 19.81 -8.05
CA LEU A 43 -1.93 19.02 -7.64
C LEU A 43 -2.09 18.93 -6.12
N LYS A 44 -1.25 19.62 -5.33
CA LYS A 44 -1.27 19.59 -3.86
C LYS A 44 -1.13 18.18 -3.29
N MET A 45 -0.24 17.39 -3.86
CA MET A 45 0.07 16.03 -3.40
C MET A 45 0.57 16.04 -1.96
N LYS A 46 1.35 17.04 -1.54
CA LYS A 46 1.77 17.16 -0.12
C LYS A 46 0.56 17.23 0.80
N GLU A 47 -0.37 18.15 0.51
CA GLU A 47 -1.57 18.39 1.34
C GLU A 47 -2.44 17.13 1.44
N LEU A 48 -2.58 16.38 0.34
CA LEU A 48 -3.52 15.27 0.25
C LEU A 48 -2.94 13.90 0.64
N VAL A 49 -1.65 13.67 0.39
CA VAL A 49 -1.03 12.34 0.51
C VAL A 49 -0.16 12.24 1.76
N LEU A 50 0.56 13.31 2.12
CA LEU A 50 1.48 13.27 3.25
C LEU A 50 0.78 12.89 4.57
N PRO A 51 -0.45 13.36 4.90
CA PRO A 51 -1.13 12.94 6.13
C PRO A 51 -1.39 11.43 6.20
N ILE A 52 -1.64 10.78 5.06
CA ILE A 52 -1.87 9.32 5.01
C ILE A 52 -0.55 8.59 5.27
N VAL A 53 0.52 9.07 4.65
CA VAL A 53 1.88 8.53 4.81
C VAL A 53 2.36 8.65 6.26
N GLU A 54 2.10 9.78 6.90
CA GLU A 54 2.48 10.00 8.30
C GLU A 54 1.68 9.14 9.28
N GLN A 55 0.38 8.93 9.02
CA GLN A 55 -0.43 7.99 9.79
C GLN A 55 0.07 6.54 9.65
N ALA A 56 0.51 6.15 8.44
CA ALA A 56 1.09 4.82 8.23
C ALA A 56 2.40 4.66 9.03
N LEU A 57 3.31 5.64 8.96
CA LEU A 57 4.59 5.63 9.68
C LEU A 57 4.42 5.66 11.20
N SER A 58 3.38 6.34 11.70
CA SER A 58 3.06 6.40 13.13
C SER A 58 2.17 5.25 13.62
N ARG A 59 1.82 4.31 12.73
CA ARG A 59 0.90 3.18 13.01
C ARG A 59 -0.48 3.60 13.52
N THR A 60 -0.94 4.80 13.16
CA THR A 60 -2.29 5.27 13.49
C THR A 60 -3.26 5.14 12.32
N LEU A 61 -2.77 4.76 11.13
CA LEU A 61 -3.61 4.50 9.96
C LEU A 61 -4.43 3.21 10.18
N GLU A 62 -5.74 3.29 10.01
CA GLU A 62 -6.61 2.13 10.01
C GLU A 62 -6.38 1.29 8.73
N LEU A 63 -6.16 -0.01 8.90
CA LEU A 63 -5.93 -0.96 7.82
C LEU A 63 -7.07 -2.00 7.76
N PRO A 64 -7.52 -2.41 6.56
CA PRO A 64 -7.06 -1.94 5.25
C PRO A 64 -7.52 -0.52 4.90
N PHE A 65 -6.66 0.23 4.22
CA PHE A 65 -7.00 1.55 3.72
C PHE A 65 -8.06 1.46 2.61
N ASP A 66 -9.14 2.22 2.76
CA ASP A 66 -10.20 2.28 1.77
C ASP A 66 -9.74 2.99 0.49
N ASN A 67 -9.52 2.22 -0.58
CA ASN A 67 -9.11 2.74 -1.89
C ASN A 67 -10.08 3.78 -2.49
N ARG A 68 -11.33 3.87 -2.02
CA ARG A 68 -12.26 4.93 -2.44
C ARG A 68 -11.88 6.30 -1.87
N LYS A 69 -11.14 6.33 -0.75
CA LYS A 69 -10.59 7.53 -0.12
C LYS A 69 -9.20 7.89 -0.65
N LYS A 70 -8.64 7.09 -1.56
CA LYS A 70 -7.33 7.34 -2.16
C LYS A 70 -7.34 8.66 -2.95
N PRO A 71 -6.42 9.61 -2.65
CA PRO A 71 -6.25 10.80 -3.46
C PRO A 71 -5.90 10.44 -4.92
N PHE A 72 -6.35 11.29 -5.85
CA PHE A 72 -6.00 11.19 -7.26
C PHE A 72 -6.42 9.89 -7.95
N ARG A 73 -7.54 9.29 -7.53
CA ARG A 73 -8.04 8.04 -8.12
C ARG A 73 -8.32 8.18 -9.62
N TYR A 74 -8.91 9.30 -10.04
CA TYR A 74 -9.20 9.57 -11.45
C TYR A 74 -7.91 9.81 -12.24
N GLU A 75 -7.06 10.72 -11.76
CA GLU A 75 -5.80 11.10 -12.39
C GLU A 75 -4.85 9.92 -12.51
N SER A 76 -4.86 9.00 -11.54
CA SER A 76 -4.11 7.74 -11.61
C SER A 76 -4.65 6.80 -12.69
N GLY A 77 -5.97 6.78 -12.92
CA GLY A 77 -6.59 5.95 -13.97
C GLY A 77 -6.34 6.50 -15.38
N GLU A 78 -6.31 7.82 -15.50
CA GLU A 78 -6.07 8.53 -16.76
C GLU A 78 -4.58 8.76 -17.07
N GLY A 79 -3.66 8.35 -16.18
CA GLY A 79 -2.22 8.55 -16.37
C GLY A 79 -1.78 10.01 -16.31
N LEU A 80 -2.52 10.86 -15.59
CA LEU A 80 -2.28 12.31 -15.48
C LEU A 80 -1.28 12.67 -14.37
N LEU A 81 -0.86 11.69 -13.58
CA LEU A 81 0.08 11.88 -12.48
C LEU A 81 1.53 11.79 -12.98
N PRO A 82 2.46 12.53 -12.36
CA PRO A 82 3.89 12.37 -12.62
C PRO A 82 4.31 10.90 -12.47
N ALA A 83 5.15 10.44 -13.39
CA ALA A 83 5.59 9.04 -13.42
C ALA A 83 6.28 8.62 -12.11
N GLU A 84 7.14 9.49 -11.55
CA GLU A 84 7.85 9.19 -10.29
C GLU A 84 6.89 9.12 -9.10
N TYR A 85 5.90 10.02 -9.01
CA TYR A 85 4.84 9.91 -8.01
C TYR A 85 4.12 8.56 -8.13
N SER A 86 3.70 8.18 -9.33
CA SER A 86 2.94 6.94 -9.56
C SER A 86 3.75 5.70 -9.16
N LYS A 87 5.05 5.70 -9.49
CA LYS A 87 6.00 4.64 -9.15
C LYS A 87 6.19 4.47 -7.64
N LEU A 88 6.16 5.56 -6.87
CA LEU A 88 6.33 5.54 -5.42
C LEU A 88 5.00 5.32 -4.67
N ALA A 89 3.91 5.94 -5.13
CA ALA A 89 2.60 5.86 -4.51
C ALA A 89 1.93 4.50 -4.71
N SER A 90 2.09 3.89 -5.89
CA SER A 90 1.50 2.57 -6.19
C SER A 90 1.86 1.48 -5.17
N PRO A 91 3.15 1.18 -4.90
CA PRO A 91 3.52 0.16 -3.92
C PRO A 91 3.03 0.47 -2.51
N PHE A 92 3.02 1.75 -2.10
CA PHE A 92 2.50 2.17 -0.81
C PHE A 92 1.00 1.90 -0.67
N PHE A 93 0.17 2.42 -1.59
CA PHE A 93 -1.29 2.23 -1.55
C PHE A 93 -1.71 0.76 -1.70
N VAL A 94 -0.96 -0.04 -2.47
CA VAL A 94 -1.19 -1.49 -2.56
C VAL A 94 -0.87 -2.18 -1.23
N ALA A 95 0.20 -1.78 -0.54
CA ALA A 95 0.57 -2.35 0.75
C ALA A 95 -0.49 -2.07 1.82
N ILE A 96 -0.93 -0.82 1.96
CA ILE A 96 -1.92 -0.44 2.99
C ILE A 96 -3.36 -0.89 2.67
N SER A 97 -3.69 -1.19 1.42
CA SER A 97 -5.03 -1.70 1.07
C SER A 97 -5.20 -3.20 1.30
N GLY A 98 -4.13 -3.90 1.69
CA GLY A 98 -4.15 -5.36 1.90
C GLY A 98 -4.35 -6.14 0.59
N MET A 99 -4.13 -5.47 -0.55
CA MET A 99 -4.11 -6.10 -1.87
C MET A 99 -2.69 -6.53 -2.28
N SER A 100 -1.68 -6.20 -1.48
CA SER A 100 -0.31 -6.64 -1.70
C SER A 100 -0.26 -8.17 -1.69
N GLY A 101 0.08 -8.78 -2.82
CA GLY A 101 0.14 -10.24 -2.96
C GLY A 101 -1.14 -10.92 -3.44
N LEU A 102 -2.26 -10.21 -3.59
CA LEU A 102 -3.51 -10.75 -4.14
C LEU A 102 -3.51 -10.91 -5.66
N GLY A 103 -2.41 -10.62 -6.37
CA GLY A 103 -2.31 -10.77 -7.82
C GLY A 103 -2.37 -12.24 -8.26
N SER A 104 -1.24 -12.79 -8.71
CA SER A 104 -1.14 -14.18 -9.19
C SER A 104 -1.47 -15.24 -8.12
N ASN A 105 -1.44 -14.91 -6.83
CA ASN A 105 -1.64 -15.89 -5.74
C ASN A 105 -3.12 -16.14 -5.41
N LEU A 106 -4.05 -15.33 -5.92
CA LEU A 106 -5.48 -15.63 -5.86
C LEU A 106 -5.90 -16.77 -6.81
N ILE A 107 -4.99 -17.24 -7.68
CA ILE A 107 -5.28 -18.32 -8.63
C ILE A 107 -5.45 -19.66 -7.88
N ASP A 108 -4.80 -19.85 -6.73
CA ASP A 108 -4.87 -21.08 -5.93
C ASP A 108 -5.06 -20.79 -4.41
N PRO A 109 -6.24 -20.30 -3.99
CA PRO A 109 -6.51 -20.07 -2.58
C PRO A 109 -6.67 -21.40 -1.83
N ILE A 110 -6.10 -21.48 -0.62
CA ILE A 110 -6.23 -22.64 0.25
C ILE A 110 -7.48 -22.48 1.09
N HIS A 111 -8.44 -23.38 0.91
CA HIS A 111 -9.65 -23.47 1.72
C HIS A 111 -9.45 -24.48 2.84
N LYS A 112 -9.55 -24.03 4.10
CA LYS A 112 -9.41 -24.90 5.27
C LYS A 112 -10.29 -24.41 6.41
N ASP A 113 -11.07 -25.31 7.00
CA ASP A 113 -11.94 -25.04 8.16
C ASP A 113 -12.88 -23.84 7.94
N GLY A 114 -13.43 -23.73 6.73
CA GLY A 114 -14.32 -22.64 6.34
C GLY A 114 -13.63 -21.28 6.13
N LYS A 115 -12.29 -21.22 6.16
CA LYS A 115 -11.49 -20.01 5.93
C LYS A 115 -10.72 -20.07 4.61
N ILE A 116 -10.36 -18.90 4.10
CA ILE A 116 -9.59 -18.72 2.85
C ILE A 116 -8.20 -18.21 3.22
N TYR A 117 -7.17 -18.84 2.67
CA TYR A 117 -5.78 -18.43 2.87
C TYR A 117 -5.05 -18.28 1.54
N VAL A 118 -4.05 -17.40 1.51
CA VAL A 118 -3.14 -17.23 0.37
C VAL A 118 -1.69 -17.17 0.83
N TRP A 119 -0.79 -17.65 -0.01
CA TRP A 119 0.63 -17.45 0.21
C TRP A 119 1.02 -16.02 -0.15
N MET A 120 1.78 -15.39 0.73
CA MET A 120 2.29 -14.03 0.57
C MET A 120 3.77 -13.97 0.92
N GLU A 121 4.49 -13.09 0.23
CA GLU A 121 5.88 -12.75 0.53
C GLU A 121 5.90 -11.46 1.35
N PHE A 122 6.50 -11.53 2.52
CA PHE A 122 6.74 -10.41 3.42
C PHE A 122 8.21 -9.98 3.34
N GLU A 123 8.49 -8.70 3.46
CA GLU A 123 9.84 -8.19 3.66
C GLU A 123 10.41 -8.69 5.00
N ASP A 124 11.67 -9.11 4.99
CA ASP A 124 12.34 -9.57 6.20
C ASP A 124 12.76 -8.36 7.04
N ALA A 125 12.40 -8.36 8.33
CA ALA A 125 12.81 -7.31 9.27
C ALA A 125 14.34 -7.22 9.42
N ALA A 126 15.08 -8.29 9.08
CA ALA A 126 16.54 -8.33 9.11
C ALA A 126 17.22 -7.63 7.91
N SER A 127 16.46 -7.20 6.89
CA SER A 127 17.01 -6.48 5.72
C SER A 127 17.25 -4.99 5.97
N ARG A 128 17.10 -4.52 7.21
CA ARG A 128 17.42 -3.16 7.66
C ARG A 128 18.94 -3.02 7.79
N ILE A 129 19.62 -2.74 6.69
CA ILE A 129 21.04 -2.31 6.66
C ILE A 129 21.07 -0.82 6.40
#